data_AF-A0A7S3KJS9-F1
#
_entry.id   AF-A0A7S3KJS9-F1
#
_cell.length_a   1.000
_cell.length_b   1.000
_cell.length_c   1.000
_cell.angle_alpha   90.00
_cell.angle_beta   90.00
_cell.angle_gamma   90.00
#
_symmetry.space_group_name_H-M   'P 1'
#
loop_
_entity.id
_entity.type
_entity.pdbx_description
1 polymer ?
#
loop_
_entity_poly.entity_id
_entity_poly.type
_entity_poly.pdbx_seq_one_letter_code
_entity_poly.pdbx_strand_id
1 'polypeptide(L)'
;DIPEEGKFTLPNEEELETLIKKVHEVMEEPENLKLLEYHISDIYTSSQVAASDYQNCAYIVSHIQELLRNSEFIKEKFGLATVENYGSSANTLWSMDSDIDIAVHFTQNESKNSKKKAKGNKKESKKKQNVVNEMKKIDYVKA
;
A
#
# COMPACT_ATOMS: atom_id res chain seq x y z
N ASP A 1 31.98 14.04 26.68
CA ASP A 1 31.15 15.02 27.40
C ASP A 1 29.86 15.27 26.64
N ILE A 2 28.75 14.70 27.11
CA ILE A 2 27.40 15.09 26.65
C ILE A 2 26.84 15.95 27.79
N PRO A 3 26.58 17.24 27.58
CA PRO A 3 26.18 18.13 28.67
C PRO A 3 24.85 17.70 29.27
N GLU A 4 24.82 17.62 30.61
CA GLU A 4 23.61 17.52 31.41
C GLU A 4 22.74 18.77 31.13
N GLU A 5 21.47 18.58 30.77
CA GLU A 5 20.51 19.58 30.22
C GLU A 5 20.51 19.77 28.69
N GLY A 6 20.26 18.68 27.96
CA GLY A 6 20.01 18.69 26.52
C GLY A 6 18.64 19.28 26.14
N LYS A 7 18.53 20.62 26.06
CA LYS A 7 17.63 21.22 25.05
C LYS A 7 18.27 21.00 23.70
N PHE A 8 17.74 20.04 22.94
CA PHE A 8 18.11 19.88 21.53
C PHE A 8 17.78 21.19 20.80
N THR A 9 18.81 21.98 20.50
CA THR A 9 18.72 23.11 19.59
C THR A 9 19.11 22.58 18.21
N LEU A 10 18.28 22.85 17.21
CA LEU A 10 18.64 22.51 15.84
C LEU A 10 19.93 23.28 15.51
N PRO A 11 20.95 22.62 14.93
CA PRO A 11 22.18 23.28 14.55
C PRO A 11 21.85 24.44 13.58
N ASN A 12 22.54 25.55 13.73
CA ASN A 12 22.48 26.61 12.74
C ASN A 12 23.17 26.18 11.44
N GLU A 13 23.07 27.00 10.39
CA GLU A 13 23.58 26.67 9.05
C GLU A 13 25.10 26.37 9.05
N GLU A 14 25.90 27.18 9.76
CA GLU A 14 27.36 27.01 9.85
C GLU A 14 27.74 25.74 10.63
N GLU A 15 27.01 25.43 11.69
CA GLU A 15 27.17 24.19 12.47
C GLU A 15 26.80 22.95 11.64
N LEU A 16 25.72 23.03 10.85
CA LEU A 16 25.29 21.96 9.96
C LEU A 16 26.31 21.71 8.84
N GLU A 17 26.85 22.78 8.22
CA GLU A 17 27.92 22.67 7.22
C GLU A 17 29.16 21.99 7.79
N THR A 18 29.56 22.38 9.00
CA THR A 18 30.71 21.78 9.70
C THR A 18 30.47 20.30 9.99
N LEU A 19 29.27 19.93 10.44
CA LEU A 19 28.88 18.54 10.67
C LEU A 19 28.89 17.72 9.38
N ILE A 20 28.32 18.24 8.30
CA ILE A 20 28.31 17.57 6.99
C ILE A 20 29.72 17.32 6.50
N LYS A 21 30.63 18.31 6.61
CA LYS A 21 32.02 18.15 6.18
C LYS A 21 32.74 17.03 6.95
N LYS A 22 32.55 16.96 8.27
CA LYS A 22 33.14 15.88 9.09
C LYS A 22 32.59 14.51 8.74
N VAL A 23 31.29 14.40 8.51
CA VAL A 23 30.68 13.14 8.05
C VAL A 23 31.26 12.76 6.68
N HIS A 24 31.44 13.72 5.77
CA HIS A 24 32.05 13.47 4.47
C HIS A 24 33.47 12.91 4.58
N GLU A 25 34.34 13.57 5.36
CA GLU A 25 35.73 13.12 5.58
C GLU A 25 35.79 11.68 6.13
N VAL A 26 34.89 11.31 7.05
CA VAL A 26 34.81 9.94 7.56
C VAL A 26 34.29 8.97 6.50
N MET A 27 33.33 9.38 5.68
CA MET A 27 32.73 8.54 4.63
C MET A 27 33.59 8.42 3.36
N GLU A 28 34.61 9.27 3.17
CA GLU A 28 35.56 9.14 2.06
C GLU A 28 36.42 7.87 2.16
N GLU A 29 36.63 7.34 3.38
CA GLU A 29 37.35 6.10 3.61
C GLU A 29 36.53 4.89 3.10
N PRO A 30 37.02 4.12 2.10
CA PRO A 30 36.26 3.05 1.46
C PRO A 30 35.76 1.95 2.41
N GLU A 31 36.49 1.68 3.48
CA GLU A 31 36.08 0.75 4.54
C GLU A 31 34.81 1.20 5.27
N ASN A 32 34.61 2.50 5.48
CA ASN A 32 33.44 3.02 6.18
C ASN A 32 32.19 2.93 5.31
N LEU A 33 32.32 3.17 4.00
CA LEU A 33 31.24 2.91 3.03
C LEU A 33 30.85 1.43 3.00
N LYS A 34 31.83 0.52 2.95
CA LYS A 34 31.57 -0.93 2.99
C LYS A 34 30.92 -1.36 4.29
N LEU A 35 31.33 -0.80 5.42
CA LEU A 35 30.74 -1.09 6.72
C LEU A 35 29.28 -0.62 6.77
N LEU A 36 28.99 0.57 6.23
CA LEU A 36 27.62 1.07 6.11
C LEU A 36 26.76 0.18 5.21
N GLU A 37 27.28 -0.23 4.05
CA GLU A 37 26.61 -1.17 3.15
C GLU A 37 26.31 -2.50 3.84
N TYR A 38 27.28 -3.05 4.59
CA TYR A 38 27.11 -4.25 5.38
C TYR A 38 25.96 -4.10 6.40
N HIS A 39 25.95 -3.01 7.16
CA HIS A 39 24.89 -2.78 8.14
C HIS A 39 23.51 -2.60 7.50
N ILE A 40 23.41 -1.92 6.36
CA ILE A 40 22.15 -1.80 5.61
C ILE A 40 21.67 -3.17 5.13
N SER A 41 22.58 -3.99 4.59
CA SER A 41 22.26 -5.34 4.14
C SER A 41 21.85 -6.26 5.29
N ASP A 42 22.49 -6.14 6.44
CA ASP A 42 22.18 -6.91 7.65
C ASP A 42 20.80 -6.55 8.20
N ILE A 43 20.47 -5.25 8.29
CA ILE A 43 19.13 -4.77 8.67
C ILE A 43 18.08 -5.30 7.68
N TYR A 44 18.33 -5.17 6.37
CA TYR A 44 17.39 -5.66 5.36
C TYR A 44 17.15 -7.15 5.50
N THR A 45 18.21 -7.95 5.60
CA THR A 45 18.13 -9.42 5.67
C THR A 45 17.48 -9.90 6.96
N SER A 46 17.84 -9.31 8.10
CA SER A 46 17.27 -9.66 9.41
C SER A 46 15.81 -9.23 9.56
N SER A 47 15.38 -8.21 8.83
CA SER A 47 13.99 -7.73 8.83
C SER A 47 13.11 -8.42 7.79
N GLN A 48 13.66 -9.29 6.93
CA GLN A 48 12.88 -9.97 5.91
C GLN A 48 11.86 -10.92 6.54
N VAL A 49 10.62 -10.74 6.12
CA VAL A 49 9.53 -11.65 6.46
C VAL A 49 9.64 -12.93 5.64
N ALA A 50 9.42 -14.09 6.28
CA ALA A 50 9.48 -15.37 5.59
C ALA A 50 8.33 -15.51 4.58
N ALA A 51 8.55 -16.28 3.51
CA ALA A 51 7.54 -16.53 2.49
C ALA A 51 6.24 -17.14 3.08
N SER A 52 6.36 -17.95 4.14
CA SER A 52 5.23 -18.50 4.89
C SER A 52 4.36 -17.42 5.54
N ASP A 53 4.95 -16.33 6.01
CA ASP A 53 4.21 -15.26 6.65
C ASP A 53 3.45 -14.41 5.62
N TYR A 54 4.01 -14.19 4.43
CA TYR A 54 3.24 -13.61 3.31
C TYR A 54 2.05 -14.49 2.93
N GLN A 55 2.21 -15.82 2.95
CA GLN A 55 1.10 -16.75 2.72
C GLN A 55 0.05 -16.67 3.84
N ASN A 56 0.49 -16.57 5.11
CA ASN A 56 -0.41 -16.36 6.24
C ASN A 56 -1.19 -15.05 6.11
N CYS A 57 -0.53 -13.97 5.68
CA CYS A 57 -1.17 -12.70 5.42
C CYS A 57 -2.23 -12.82 4.31
N ALA A 58 -1.89 -13.45 3.18
CA ALA A 58 -2.85 -13.71 2.10
C ALA A 58 -4.05 -14.56 2.57
N TYR A 59 -3.81 -15.54 3.45
CA TYR A 59 -4.86 -16.34 4.08
C TYR A 59 -5.79 -15.48 4.94
N ILE A 60 -5.25 -14.62 5.81
CA ILE A 60 -6.03 -13.69 6.65
C ILE A 60 -6.91 -12.78 5.79
N VAL A 61 -6.34 -12.17 4.75
CA VAL A 61 -7.05 -11.28 3.82
C VAL A 61 -8.18 -12.01 3.11
N SER A 62 -7.92 -13.23 2.63
CA SER A 62 -8.96 -14.08 2.01
C SER A 62 -10.06 -14.45 3.00
N HIS A 63 -9.70 -14.76 4.24
CA HIS A 63 -10.66 -15.14 5.28
C HIS A 63 -11.58 -13.96 5.65
N ILE A 64 -11.02 -12.76 5.82
CA ILE A 64 -11.80 -11.53 6.06
C ILE A 64 -12.75 -11.27 4.89
N GLN A 65 -12.29 -11.45 3.64
CA GLN A 65 -13.16 -11.33 2.48
C GLN A 65 -14.34 -12.30 2.53
N GLU A 66 -14.10 -13.55 2.89
CA GLU A 66 -15.17 -14.55 3.01
C GLU A 66 -16.18 -14.19 4.09
N LEU A 67 -15.72 -13.72 5.26
CA LEU A 67 -16.58 -13.24 6.34
C LEU A 67 -17.47 -12.09 5.89
N LEU A 68 -16.89 -11.08 5.22
CA LEU A 68 -17.64 -9.93 4.70
C LEU A 68 -18.62 -10.35 3.61
N ARG A 69 -18.22 -11.27 2.72
CA ARG A 69 -19.08 -11.81 1.68
C ARG A 69 -20.20 -12.68 2.22
N ASN A 70 -20.08 -13.25 3.40
CA ASN A 70 -21.15 -14.06 4.01
C ASN A 70 -22.09 -13.24 4.90
N SER A 71 -21.72 -12.02 5.26
CA SER A 71 -22.57 -11.09 6.02
C SER A 71 -23.80 -10.65 5.22
N GLU A 72 -24.99 -10.94 5.74
CA GLU A 72 -26.27 -10.49 5.17
C GLU A 72 -26.35 -8.96 5.16
N PHE A 73 -25.95 -8.31 6.25
CA PHE A 73 -25.90 -6.85 6.36
C PHE A 73 -25.08 -6.22 5.23
N ILE A 74 -23.88 -6.75 4.95
CA ILE A 74 -23.00 -6.22 3.90
C ILE A 74 -23.64 -6.43 2.52
N LYS A 75 -24.17 -7.62 2.25
CA LYS A 75 -24.84 -7.92 0.97
C LYS A 75 -25.99 -6.96 0.69
N GLU A 76 -26.82 -6.68 1.70
CA GLU A 76 -27.98 -5.81 1.56
C GLU A 76 -27.62 -4.34 1.40
N LYS A 77 -26.60 -3.85 2.12
CA LYS A 77 -26.25 -2.43 2.16
C LYS A 77 -25.25 -2.01 1.08
N PHE A 78 -24.27 -2.85 0.79
CA PHE A 78 -23.09 -2.48 0.01
C PHE A 78 -22.87 -3.37 -1.22
N GLY A 79 -23.55 -4.53 -1.30
CA GLY A 79 -23.42 -5.46 -2.43
C GLY A 79 -22.28 -6.46 -2.21
N LEU A 80 -21.35 -6.54 -3.18
CA LEU A 80 -20.21 -7.45 -3.09
C LEU A 80 -19.03 -6.75 -2.41
N ALA A 81 -18.48 -7.36 -1.36
CA ALA A 81 -17.22 -6.95 -0.75
C ALA A 81 -16.02 -7.66 -1.40
N THR A 82 -14.98 -6.90 -1.69
CA THR A 82 -13.63 -7.38 -2.00
C THR A 82 -12.64 -6.81 -1.00
N VAL A 83 -11.63 -7.60 -0.66
CA VAL A 83 -10.63 -7.22 0.34
C VAL A 83 -9.25 -7.37 -0.28
N GLU A 84 -8.44 -6.33 -0.14
CA GLU A 84 -7.09 -6.26 -0.67
C GLU A 84 -6.12 -5.89 0.44
N ASN A 85 -4.92 -6.47 0.40
CA ASN A 85 -3.80 -6.03 1.19
C ASN A 85 -3.17 -4.79 0.53
N TYR A 86 -2.77 -3.79 1.30
CA TYR A 86 -1.98 -2.67 0.83
C TYR A 86 -0.80 -2.37 1.78
N GLY A 87 -0.03 -1.30 1.52
CA GLY A 87 1.05 -0.90 2.43
C GLY A 87 2.28 -1.80 2.34
N SER A 88 3.05 -1.89 3.44
CA SER A 88 4.28 -2.70 3.49
C SER A 88 3.96 -4.19 3.38
N SER A 89 2.86 -4.66 3.97
CA SER A 89 2.41 -6.05 3.90
C SER A 89 2.02 -6.52 2.50
N ALA A 90 1.79 -5.60 1.56
CA ALA A 90 1.51 -5.90 0.15
C ALA A 90 2.76 -5.84 -0.75
N ASN A 91 3.90 -5.42 -0.21
CA ASN A 91 5.14 -5.26 -0.97
C ASN A 91 6.30 -6.04 -0.31
N THR A 92 7.50 -5.95 -0.88
CA THR A 92 8.67 -6.72 -0.42
C THR A 92 9.42 -6.04 0.74
N LEU A 93 8.83 -5.03 1.37
CA LEU A 93 9.39 -4.26 2.49
C LEU A 93 8.60 -4.49 3.78
N TRP A 94 7.76 -5.52 3.85
CA TRP A 94 7.10 -5.92 5.08
C TRP A 94 8.14 -6.38 6.11
N SER A 95 7.97 -5.95 7.37
CA SER A 95 8.72 -6.44 8.53
C SER A 95 7.78 -7.18 9.49
N MET A 96 8.31 -8.12 10.28
CA MET A 96 7.50 -8.95 11.19
C MET A 96 6.76 -8.14 12.27
N ASP A 97 7.29 -6.96 12.63
CA ASP A 97 6.68 -6.06 13.62
C ASP A 97 5.68 -5.08 12.99
N SER A 98 5.50 -5.11 11.66
CA SER A 98 4.55 -4.25 10.97
C SER A 98 3.13 -4.83 11.02
N ASP A 99 2.15 -3.95 11.20
CA ASP A 99 0.73 -4.28 11.03
C ASP A 99 0.42 -4.73 9.59
N ILE A 100 -0.72 -5.42 9.40
CA ILE A 100 -1.26 -5.77 8.08
C ILE A 100 -2.31 -4.74 7.70
N ASP A 101 -2.03 -4.00 6.63
CA ASP A 101 -2.91 -2.98 6.08
C ASP A 101 -3.94 -3.61 5.11
N ILE A 102 -5.23 -3.39 5.37
CA ILE A 102 -6.32 -4.01 4.61
C ILE A 102 -7.33 -2.98 4.10
N ALA A 103 -7.58 -2.97 2.79
CA ALA A 103 -8.59 -2.17 2.15
C ALA A 103 -9.82 -3.03 1.81
N VAL A 104 -11.01 -2.50 2.07
CA VAL A 104 -12.29 -3.13 1.71
C VAL A 104 -12.98 -2.29 0.65
N HIS A 105 -13.27 -2.90 -0.50
CA HIS A 105 -13.99 -2.27 -1.59
C HIS A 105 -15.37 -2.89 -1.72
N PHE A 106 -16.37 -2.06 -2.01
CA PHE A 106 -17.73 -2.51 -2.24
C PHE A 106 -18.15 -2.23 -3.67
N THR A 107 -18.62 -3.25 -4.36
CA THR A 107 -19.23 -3.13 -5.69
C THR A 107 -20.72 -3.32 -5.54
N GLN A 108 -21.50 -2.27 -5.80
CA GLN A 108 -22.95 -2.40 -5.85
C GLN A 108 -23.31 -3.30 -7.03
N ASN A 109 -24.06 -4.37 -6.75
CA ASN A 109 -24.70 -5.13 -7.81
C ASN A 109 -25.68 -4.19 -8.50
N GLU A 110 -25.34 -3.71 -9.70
CA GLU A 110 -26.28 -3.02 -10.59
C GLU A 110 -27.40 -4.00 -10.97
N SER A 111 -28.39 -4.14 -10.09
CA SER A 111 -29.60 -4.86 -10.38
C SER A 111 -30.78 -3.97 -10.01
N LYS A 112 -31.37 -3.36 -11.05
CA LYS A 112 -32.82 -3.29 -11.33
C LYS A 112 -33.17 -2.08 -12.23
N ASN A 113 -33.15 -2.28 -13.55
CA ASN A 113 -34.28 -2.01 -14.48
C ASN A 113 -33.82 -1.88 -15.94
N SER A 114 -33.71 -3.01 -16.64
CA SER A 114 -34.03 -3.05 -18.08
C SER A 114 -34.81 -4.31 -18.41
N LYS A 115 -36.02 -4.40 -17.85
CA LYS A 115 -37.14 -5.08 -18.54
C LYS A 115 -37.92 -4.02 -19.33
N LYS A 116 -37.27 -3.36 -20.30
CA LYS A 116 -38.02 -2.80 -21.45
C LYS A 116 -37.95 -3.84 -22.57
N LYS A 117 -39.08 -4.50 -22.79
CA LYS A 117 -39.35 -5.32 -23.97
C LYS A 117 -38.98 -4.52 -25.22
N ALA A 118 -37.90 -4.89 -25.90
CA ALA A 118 -37.67 -4.53 -27.30
C ALA A 118 -37.92 -5.80 -28.14
N LYS A 119 -39.15 -5.95 -28.62
CA LYS A 119 -39.48 -6.88 -29.69
C LYS A 119 -38.74 -6.41 -30.96
N GLY A 120 -37.83 -7.26 -31.44
CA GLY A 120 -37.43 -7.38 -32.85
C GLY A 120 -36.71 -6.21 -33.52
N ASN A 121 -35.46 -6.41 -33.94
CA ASN A 121 -35.18 -6.54 -35.37
C ASN A 121 -33.78 -7.12 -35.64
N LYS A 122 -33.72 -8.04 -36.60
CA LYS A 122 -32.48 -8.52 -37.24
C LYS A 122 -31.89 -7.41 -38.12
N LYS A 123 -30.60 -7.10 -37.98
CA LYS A 123 -29.58 -7.18 -39.05
C LYS A 123 -28.23 -6.57 -38.60
N GLU A 124 -27.19 -7.17 -39.16
CA GLU A 124 -25.74 -6.94 -38.99
C GLU A 124 -25.29 -5.47 -39.07
N SER A 125 -24.19 -5.12 -38.38
CA SER A 125 -22.85 -5.07 -39.00
C SER A 125 -21.84 -4.33 -38.09
N LYS A 126 -20.59 -4.80 -38.16
CA LYS A 126 -19.41 -4.27 -37.47
C LYS A 126 -19.10 -2.82 -37.90
N LYS A 127 -18.77 -1.95 -36.94
CA LYS A 127 -17.63 -1.02 -37.05
C LYS A 127 -17.21 -0.47 -35.68
N LYS A 128 -15.90 -0.62 -35.40
CA LYS A 128 -15.17 -0.02 -34.28
C LYS A 128 -15.23 1.51 -34.36
N GLN A 129 -15.29 2.20 -33.21
CA GLN A 129 -14.45 3.38 -32.94
C GLN A 129 -14.50 3.79 -31.45
N ASN A 130 -13.35 4.26 -30.99
CA ASN A 130 -12.96 4.66 -29.62
C ASN A 130 -13.96 5.54 -28.87
N VAL A 131 -14.06 5.33 -27.55
CA VAL A 131 -14.46 6.38 -26.61
C VAL A 131 -13.49 6.39 -25.42
N VAL A 132 -12.69 7.46 -25.43
CA VAL A 132 -12.00 8.18 -24.35
C VAL A 132 -12.21 7.65 -22.93
N ASN A 133 -11.09 7.37 -22.23
CA ASN A 133 -11.01 7.22 -20.79
C ASN A 133 -11.40 8.53 -20.10
N GLU A 134 -12.65 8.65 -19.66
CA GLU A 134 -13.01 9.61 -18.62
C GLU A 134 -12.63 9.02 -17.25
N MET A 135 -11.59 9.58 -16.61
CA MET A 135 -11.34 9.35 -15.18
C MET A 135 -12.54 9.89 -14.40
N LYS A 136 -13.36 8.99 -13.84
CA LYS A 136 -14.33 9.37 -12.82
C LYS A 136 -13.56 9.84 -11.58
N LYS A 137 -13.87 11.04 -11.11
CA LYS A 137 -13.43 11.54 -9.79
C LYS A 137 -13.87 10.54 -8.71
N ILE A 138 -12.92 10.16 -7.86
CA ILE A 138 -13.19 9.41 -6.63
C ILE A 138 -13.40 10.46 -5.54
N ASP A 139 -14.62 10.53 -5.00
CA ASP A 139 -14.90 11.37 -3.83
C ASP A 139 -14.44 10.62 -2.57
N TYR A 140 -13.44 11.16 -1.89
CA TYR A 140 -12.96 10.66 -0.62
C TYR A 140 -13.94 11.06 0.48
N VAL A 141 -14.61 10.07 1.07
CA VAL A 141 -15.31 10.27 2.35
C VAL A 141 -14.27 10.10 3.46
N LYS A 142 -13.97 11.18 4.18
CA LYS A 142 -13.17 11.10 5.43
C LYS A 142 -13.98 10.32 6.48
N ALA A 143 -13.32 9.34 7.10
CA ALA A 143 -13.78 8.73 8.35
C ALA A 143 -13.69 9.74 9.50
#